data_AF-A0AAW4NPT9-F1
#
_entry.id   AF-A0AAW4NPT9-F1
#
_cell.length_a   1.000
_cell.length_b   1.000
_cell.length_c   1.000
_cell.angle_alpha   90.00
_cell.angle_beta   90.00
_cell.angle_gamma   90.00
#
_symmetry.space_group_name_H-M   'P 1'
#
loop_
_entity.id
_entity.type
_entity.pdbx_description
1 polymer ?
#
loop_
_entity_poly.entity_id
_entity_poly.type
_entity_poly.pdbx_seq_one_letter_code
_entity_poly.pdbx_strand_id
1 'polypeptide(L)'
;MERIITKNKQRVSSFELLRILCMLFVIGGHLIGKGMQITYDSTLYGGGEDYSLSRLLYSFCIVAVSTFVLISGYFSIKFNWRKIIKIWFSVLFFSWLIADYMVIGQNNIKGSLPYFMPIISNEFWFISCYFVLCGVSPLLNRLVDNLSKKNFKYLLLCCLVVFYGWATFNYIFNFRQFVPDFGGGIINFSILYLIGRYIRLYGIKGHSFFFWMCCFVGNTILMVILELVYSSILHFGFTSFENIDTVFVVANSVFLFMAFKNLSFHNYYINKLATYCLAVYIIHFNNVSMPFLTNFFGLRNLHGINILWSVLFIPPIVYLVCVVIEYMRRIMFDRIENYILDIITQKWKLN
;
A
#
# COMPACT_ATOMS: atom_id res chain seq x y z
N MET A 1 30.97 -31.63 -10.44
CA MET A 1 30.73 -30.25 -10.89
C MET A 1 29.29 -30.18 -11.42
N GLU A 2 28.31 -30.25 -10.52
CA GLU A 2 26.89 -30.16 -10.87
C GLU A 2 26.39 -28.76 -10.51
N ARG A 3 26.03 -27.99 -11.55
CA ARG A 3 25.30 -26.74 -11.40
C ARG A 3 23.95 -27.06 -10.77
N ILE A 4 23.80 -26.74 -9.49
CA ILE A 4 22.49 -26.57 -8.85
C ILE A 4 21.83 -25.38 -9.56
N ILE A 5 21.06 -25.68 -10.61
CA ILE A 5 20.09 -24.75 -11.17
C ILE A 5 19.07 -24.54 -10.06
N THR A 6 19.20 -23.42 -9.34
CA THR A 6 18.18 -22.95 -8.42
C THR A 6 16.87 -22.87 -9.20
N LYS A 7 15.96 -23.83 -8.97
CA LYS A 7 14.62 -23.87 -9.55
C LYS A 7 13.95 -22.54 -9.23
N ASN A 8 13.89 -21.64 -10.22
CA ASN A 8 13.27 -20.33 -10.07
C ASN A 8 11.85 -20.54 -9.55
N LYS A 9 11.59 -20.13 -8.31
CA LYS A 9 10.26 -20.23 -7.71
C LYS A 9 9.32 -19.34 -8.53
N GLN A 10 8.52 -19.96 -9.39
CA GLN A 10 7.68 -19.26 -10.36
C GLN A 10 6.73 -18.31 -9.61
N ARG A 11 6.66 -17.04 -10.06
CA ARG A 11 5.75 -16.05 -9.47
C ARG A 11 4.30 -16.49 -9.66
N VAL A 12 3.48 -16.25 -8.64
CA VAL A 12 2.06 -16.57 -8.67
C VAL A 12 1.31 -15.38 -9.25
N SER A 13 0.87 -15.49 -10.51
CA SER A 13 0.35 -14.34 -11.27
C SER A 13 -0.91 -13.72 -10.69
N SER A 14 -1.72 -14.47 -9.93
CA SER A 14 -2.87 -13.90 -9.21
C SER A 14 -2.47 -12.87 -8.16
N PHE A 15 -1.39 -13.12 -7.40
CA PHE A 15 -0.86 -12.16 -6.44
C PHE A 15 -0.08 -11.02 -7.10
N GLU A 16 0.58 -11.27 -8.23
CA GLU A 16 1.21 -10.19 -9.01
C GLU A 16 0.14 -9.26 -9.60
N LEU A 17 -0.99 -9.80 -10.09
CA LEU A 17 -2.15 -9.00 -10.52
C LEU A 17 -2.73 -8.20 -9.36
N LEU A 18 -2.89 -8.82 -8.18
CA LEU A 18 -3.35 -8.13 -6.98
C LEU A 18 -2.41 -6.97 -6.60
N ARG A 19 -1.09 -7.11 -6.72
CA ARG A 19 -0.15 -6.00 -6.49
C ARG A 19 -0.31 -4.86 -7.49
N ILE A 20 -0.62 -5.16 -8.75
CA ILE A 20 -0.91 -4.12 -9.75
C ILE A 20 -2.21 -3.42 -9.36
N LEU A 21 -3.27 -4.17 -9.06
CA LEU A 21 -4.55 -3.62 -8.61
C LEU A 21 -4.39 -2.73 -7.37
N CYS A 22 -3.65 -3.18 -6.35
CA CYS A 22 -3.36 -2.38 -5.18
C CYS A 22 -2.56 -1.11 -5.54
N MET A 23 -1.65 -1.14 -6.51
CA MET A 23 -0.95 0.07 -6.94
C MET A 23 -1.90 1.05 -7.65
N LEU A 24 -2.84 0.57 -8.45
CA LEU A 24 -3.88 1.41 -9.07
C LEU A 24 -4.76 2.05 -7.99
N PHE A 25 -5.15 1.29 -6.97
CA PHE A 25 -5.86 1.80 -5.80
C PHE A 25 -5.07 2.85 -5.03
N VAL A 26 -3.75 2.66 -4.83
CA VAL A 26 -2.90 3.68 -4.18
C VAL A 26 -2.90 4.97 -5.00
N ILE A 27 -2.71 4.90 -6.31
CA ILE A 27 -2.76 6.08 -7.18
C ILE A 27 -4.14 6.74 -7.08
N GLY A 28 -5.24 5.98 -7.25
CA GLY A 28 -6.61 6.49 -7.16
C GLY A 28 -6.91 7.17 -5.82
N GLY A 29 -6.48 6.55 -4.71
CA GLY A 29 -6.61 7.13 -3.38
C GLY A 29 -5.86 8.46 -3.22
N HIS A 30 -4.65 8.57 -3.78
CA HIS A 30 -3.91 9.84 -3.78
C HIS A 30 -4.55 10.90 -4.69
N LEU A 31 -5.08 10.50 -5.86
CA LEU A 31 -5.84 11.42 -6.72
C LEU A 31 -7.03 12.01 -5.96
N ILE A 32 -7.80 11.19 -5.23
CA ILE A 32 -8.96 11.65 -4.46
C ILE A 32 -8.51 12.50 -3.26
N GLY A 33 -7.68 11.93 -2.38
CA GLY A 33 -7.37 12.52 -1.08
C GLY A 33 -6.39 13.69 -1.13
N LYS A 34 -5.50 13.74 -2.13
CA LYS A 34 -4.47 14.78 -2.26
C LYS A 34 -4.61 15.61 -3.53
N GLY A 35 -5.17 15.03 -4.60
CA GLY A 35 -5.40 15.73 -5.85
C GLY A 35 -6.66 16.58 -5.86
N MET A 36 -7.82 15.92 -5.77
CA MET A 36 -9.15 16.54 -5.85
C MET A 36 -9.49 17.34 -4.61
N GLN A 37 -9.16 16.81 -3.41
CA GLN A 37 -9.38 17.48 -2.12
C GLN A 37 -10.83 17.93 -1.90
N ILE A 38 -11.79 17.09 -2.30
CA ILE A 38 -13.23 17.37 -2.17
C ILE A 38 -13.58 17.51 -0.69
N THR A 39 -14.19 18.65 -0.34
CA THR A 39 -14.60 19.00 1.03
C THR A 39 -16.05 18.63 1.30
N TYR A 40 -16.36 18.39 2.58
CA TYR A 40 -17.72 18.17 3.04
C TYR A 40 -18.50 19.49 3.06
N ASP A 41 -19.67 19.53 2.42
CA ASP A 41 -20.60 20.66 2.48
C ASP A 41 -21.70 20.40 3.52
N SER A 42 -21.65 21.11 4.65
CA SER A 42 -22.62 20.96 5.74
C SER A 42 -24.05 21.40 5.41
N THR A 43 -24.26 22.11 4.29
CA THR A 43 -25.59 22.53 3.84
C THR A 43 -26.31 21.46 3.03
N LEU A 44 -25.59 20.43 2.57
CA LEU A 44 -26.11 19.35 1.74
C LEU A 44 -26.19 18.03 2.52
N TYR A 45 -27.22 17.24 2.24
CA TYR A 45 -27.33 15.89 2.81
C TYR A 45 -26.11 15.04 2.44
N GLY A 46 -25.52 14.39 3.45
CA GLY A 46 -24.34 13.55 3.25
C GLY A 46 -23.07 14.30 2.80
N GLY A 47 -23.03 15.64 2.88
CA GLY A 47 -21.86 16.42 2.47
C GLY A 47 -21.81 16.79 1.00
N GLY A 48 -22.86 16.47 0.23
CA GLY A 48 -22.94 16.64 -1.22
C GLY A 48 -22.61 15.36 -2.01
N GLU A 49 -23.05 15.34 -3.27
CA GLU A 49 -22.91 14.18 -4.17
C GLU A 49 -21.43 13.88 -4.47
N ASP A 50 -20.64 14.93 -4.75
CA ASP A 50 -19.20 14.80 -5.03
C ASP A 50 -18.44 14.24 -3.83
N TYR A 51 -18.75 14.72 -2.62
CA TYR A 51 -18.15 14.21 -1.40
C TYR A 51 -18.48 12.74 -1.21
N SER A 52 -19.77 12.38 -1.29
CA SER A 52 -20.24 11.00 -1.12
C SER A 52 -19.62 10.04 -2.14
N LEU A 53 -19.55 10.45 -3.41
CA LEU A 53 -18.90 9.68 -4.48
C LEU A 53 -17.39 9.55 -4.22
N SER A 54 -16.73 10.62 -3.78
CA SER A 54 -15.30 10.58 -3.46
C SER A 54 -15.00 9.62 -2.31
N ARG A 55 -15.83 9.59 -1.25
CA ARG A 55 -15.69 8.65 -0.13
C ARG A 55 -15.88 7.21 -0.60
N LEU A 56 -16.92 6.95 -1.38
CA LEU A 56 -17.16 5.62 -1.95
C LEU A 56 -15.94 5.11 -2.71
N LEU A 57 -15.37 5.94 -3.60
CA LEU A 57 -14.21 5.56 -4.40
C LEU A 57 -12.93 5.42 -3.56
N TYR A 58 -12.71 6.32 -2.59
CA TYR A 58 -11.56 6.27 -1.70
C TYR A 58 -11.59 5.02 -0.80
N SER A 59 -12.77 4.66 -0.30
CA SER A 59 -13.03 3.46 0.48
C SER A 59 -12.65 2.15 -0.27
N PHE A 60 -12.79 2.10 -1.60
CA PHE A 60 -12.24 0.99 -2.40
C PHE A 60 -10.71 1.03 -2.49
N CYS A 61 -10.12 2.23 -2.49
CA CYS A 61 -8.69 2.43 -2.69
C CYS A 61 -7.85 2.15 -1.43
N ILE A 62 -8.34 2.55 -0.26
CA ILE A 62 -7.55 2.59 0.98
C ILE A 62 -7.06 1.22 1.47
N VAL A 63 -7.74 0.16 1.07
CA VAL A 63 -7.45 -1.25 1.41
C VAL A 63 -6.13 -1.75 0.81
N ALA A 64 -5.57 -1.02 -0.16
CA ALA A 64 -4.39 -1.43 -0.91
C ALA A 64 -3.16 -1.62 -0.02
N VAL A 65 -2.92 -0.71 0.93
CA VAL A 65 -1.77 -0.75 1.84
C VAL A 65 -1.79 -2.05 2.65
N SER A 66 -2.92 -2.32 3.32
CA SER A 66 -3.08 -3.52 4.15
C SER A 66 -2.95 -4.79 3.33
N THR A 67 -3.47 -4.79 2.11
CA THR A 67 -3.37 -5.92 1.18
C THR A 67 -1.92 -6.19 0.74
N PHE A 68 -1.12 -5.15 0.47
CA PHE A 68 0.32 -5.31 0.17
C PHE A 68 1.08 -5.98 1.32
N VAL A 69 0.77 -5.61 2.57
CA VAL A 69 1.41 -6.20 3.76
C VAL A 69 0.94 -7.65 3.97
N LEU A 70 -0.35 -7.95 3.77
CA LEU A 70 -0.88 -9.32 3.83
C LEU A 70 -0.17 -10.25 2.83
N ILE A 71 0.05 -9.79 1.59
CA ILE A 71 0.82 -10.54 0.59
C ILE A 71 2.23 -10.83 1.09
N SER A 72 2.86 -9.85 1.74
CA SER A 72 4.21 -10.00 2.29
C SER A 72 4.26 -11.05 3.41
N GLY A 73 3.28 -11.04 4.31
CA GLY A 73 3.10 -12.06 5.36
C GLY A 73 2.84 -13.46 4.81
N TYR A 74 1.96 -13.57 3.81
CA TYR A 74 1.56 -14.83 3.21
C TYR A 74 2.73 -15.58 2.56
N PHE A 75 3.58 -14.85 1.81
CA PHE A 75 4.75 -15.46 1.18
C PHE A 75 5.95 -15.61 2.12
N SER A 76 5.87 -15.02 3.31
CA SER A 76 6.96 -14.85 4.27
C SER A 76 8.14 -14.08 3.68
N ILE A 77 8.52 -12.98 4.33
CA ILE A 77 9.71 -12.24 3.92
C ILE A 77 10.93 -13.08 4.31
N LYS A 78 11.67 -13.54 3.29
CA LYS A 78 13.02 -14.06 3.46
C LYS A 78 13.99 -12.90 3.25
N PHE A 79 14.78 -12.63 4.26
CA PHE A 79 15.77 -11.56 4.22
C PHE A 79 16.78 -11.82 3.11
N ASN A 80 16.94 -10.87 2.18
CA ASN A 80 17.86 -10.96 1.05
C ASN A 80 18.50 -9.59 0.84
N TRP A 81 19.76 -9.46 1.26
CA TRP A 81 20.52 -8.21 1.21
C TRP A 81 20.55 -7.61 -0.20
N ARG A 82 20.81 -8.43 -1.22
CA ARG A 82 20.91 -7.96 -2.61
C ARG A 82 19.60 -7.34 -3.09
N LYS A 83 18.45 -7.95 -2.75
CA LYS A 83 17.13 -7.41 -3.10
C LYS A 83 16.82 -6.11 -2.36
N ILE A 84 17.15 -6.03 -1.07
CA ILE A 84 16.93 -4.83 -0.25
C ILE A 84 17.78 -3.67 -0.78
N ILE A 85 19.05 -3.90 -1.08
CA ILE A 85 19.94 -2.85 -1.60
C ILE A 85 19.49 -2.40 -3.01
N LYS A 86 19.04 -3.32 -3.88
CA LYS A 86 18.44 -2.94 -5.17
C LYS A 86 17.22 -2.03 -5.02
N ILE A 87 16.33 -2.37 -4.09
CA ILE A 87 15.20 -1.52 -3.76
C ILE A 87 15.71 -0.15 -3.29
N TRP A 88 16.72 -0.14 -2.43
CA TRP A 88 17.29 1.09 -1.89
C TRP A 88 17.90 2.00 -2.97
N PHE A 89 18.62 1.45 -3.96
CA PHE A 89 19.13 2.23 -5.08
C PHE A 89 18.01 2.84 -5.92
N SER A 90 16.96 2.08 -6.24
CA SER A 90 15.80 2.61 -6.96
C SER A 90 15.13 3.75 -6.19
N VAL A 91 14.99 3.61 -4.86
CA VAL A 91 14.42 4.66 -3.99
C VAL A 91 15.30 5.91 -3.99
N LEU A 92 16.61 5.76 -3.76
CA LEU A 92 17.54 6.88 -3.72
C LEU A 92 17.60 7.61 -5.06
N PHE A 93 17.61 6.89 -6.18
CA PHE A 93 17.63 7.49 -7.51
C PHE A 93 16.48 8.47 -7.72
N PHE A 94 15.24 8.03 -7.52
CA PHE A 94 14.09 8.93 -7.72
C PHE A 94 14.01 10.01 -6.65
N SER A 95 14.36 9.69 -5.42
CA SER A 95 14.37 10.65 -4.32
C SER A 95 15.34 11.80 -4.58
N TRP A 96 16.55 11.51 -5.03
CA TRP A 96 17.55 12.54 -5.35
C TRP A 96 17.17 13.35 -6.59
N LEU A 97 16.57 12.73 -7.62
CA LEU A 97 16.03 13.50 -8.75
C LEU A 97 14.95 14.51 -8.31
N ILE A 98 14.09 14.13 -7.37
CA ILE A 98 13.08 15.02 -6.80
C ILE A 98 13.75 16.12 -5.98
N ALA A 99 14.75 15.77 -5.15
CA ALA A 99 15.51 16.73 -4.35
C ALA A 99 16.19 17.78 -5.24
N ASP A 100 16.88 17.34 -6.29
CA ASP A 100 17.60 18.20 -7.23
C ASP A 100 16.63 19.17 -7.93
N TYR A 101 15.47 18.67 -8.37
CA TYR A 101 14.43 19.51 -8.96
C TYR A 101 13.89 20.55 -7.95
N MET A 102 13.69 20.18 -6.69
CA MET A 102 13.22 21.11 -5.66
C MET A 102 14.26 22.19 -5.34
N VAL A 103 15.56 21.83 -5.32
CA VAL A 103 16.65 22.78 -5.09
C VAL A 103 16.81 23.73 -6.27
N ILE A 104 16.93 23.20 -7.49
CA ILE A 104 17.29 23.99 -8.67
C ILE A 104 16.06 24.66 -9.29
N GLY A 105 14.93 23.96 -9.37
CA GLY A 105 13.72 24.44 -10.04
C GLY A 105 12.78 25.25 -9.14
N GLN A 106 12.80 25.03 -7.83
CA GLN A 106 11.89 25.68 -6.89
C GLN A 106 12.60 26.51 -5.80
N ASN A 107 13.93 26.52 -5.76
CA ASN A 107 14.72 27.14 -4.68
C ASN A 107 14.31 26.66 -3.27
N ASN A 108 13.79 25.44 -3.13
CA ASN A 108 13.27 24.89 -1.89
C ASN A 108 14.24 23.90 -1.24
N ILE A 109 15.36 24.43 -0.74
CA ILE A 109 16.40 23.61 -0.09
C ILE A 109 15.83 22.90 1.14
N LYS A 110 15.09 23.60 2.01
CA LYS A 110 14.56 23.01 3.25
C LYS A 110 13.61 21.84 2.98
N GLY A 111 12.73 21.97 1.99
CA GLY A 111 11.81 20.90 1.57
C GLY A 111 12.49 19.72 0.87
N SER A 112 13.69 19.91 0.33
CA SER A 112 14.47 18.83 -0.31
C SER A 112 15.22 17.94 0.68
N LEU A 113 15.49 18.41 1.91
CA LEU A 113 16.31 17.69 2.89
C LEU A 113 15.82 16.27 3.19
N PRO A 114 14.51 16.01 3.40
CA PRO A 114 14.01 14.66 3.62
C PRO A 114 14.33 13.68 2.48
N TYR A 115 14.44 14.16 1.24
CA TYR A 115 14.67 13.33 0.06
C TYR A 115 16.12 12.83 -0.08
N PHE A 116 17.09 13.37 0.66
CA PHE A 116 18.46 12.82 0.64
C PHE A 116 18.56 11.48 1.36
N MET A 117 17.76 11.29 2.41
CA MET A 117 17.69 10.07 3.21
C MET A 117 16.23 9.63 3.41
N PRO A 118 15.50 9.29 2.33
CA PRO A 118 14.04 9.18 2.32
C PRO A 118 13.46 8.10 3.25
N ILE A 119 14.24 7.06 3.56
CA ILE A 119 13.86 6.01 4.49
C ILE A 119 13.98 6.47 5.94
N ILE A 120 15.04 7.24 6.26
CA ILE A 120 15.31 7.70 7.63
C ILE A 120 14.43 8.89 7.96
N SER A 121 14.22 9.80 7.00
CA SER A 121 13.37 10.98 7.13
C SER A 121 11.87 10.67 7.10
N ASN A 122 11.50 9.42 6.82
CA ASN A 122 10.12 8.98 6.66
C ASN A 122 9.34 9.66 5.51
N GLU A 123 10.04 10.22 4.52
CA GLU A 123 9.42 10.88 3.35
C GLU A 123 8.52 9.89 2.58
N PHE A 124 8.99 8.67 2.38
CA PHE A 124 8.20 7.57 1.83
C PHE A 124 7.79 6.61 2.94
N TRP A 125 6.83 7.04 3.77
CA TRP A 125 6.41 6.34 5.00
C TRP A 125 6.18 4.83 4.82
N PHE A 126 5.55 4.41 3.72
CA PHE A 126 5.29 3.00 3.46
C PHE A 126 6.61 2.22 3.29
N ILE A 127 7.56 2.80 2.56
CA ILE A 127 8.87 2.20 2.32
C ILE A 127 9.65 2.11 3.63
N SER A 128 9.65 3.18 4.42
CA SER A 128 10.30 3.21 5.73
C SER A 128 9.77 2.10 6.65
N CYS A 129 8.45 2.02 6.81
CA CYS A 129 7.80 0.96 7.58
C CYS A 129 8.08 -0.44 7.00
N TYR A 130 8.07 -0.59 5.68
CA TYR A 130 8.36 -1.87 5.02
C TYR A 130 9.80 -2.34 5.22
N PHE A 131 10.78 -1.43 5.23
CA PHE A 131 12.17 -1.76 5.54
C PHE A 131 12.34 -2.23 6.97
N VAL A 132 11.69 -1.55 7.93
CA VAL A 132 11.66 -1.99 9.33
C VAL A 132 10.99 -3.37 9.43
N LEU A 133 9.86 -3.58 8.76
CA LEU A 133 9.18 -4.88 8.71
C LEU A 133 10.08 -5.97 8.13
N CYS A 134 10.87 -5.69 7.08
CA CYS A 134 11.82 -6.64 6.53
C CYS A 134 12.86 -7.07 7.58
N GLY A 135 13.37 -6.13 8.38
CA GLY A 135 14.30 -6.41 9.48
C GLY A 135 13.67 -7.20 10.64
N VAL A 136 12.40 -6.91 10.97
CA VAL A 136 11.66 -7.57 12.07
C VAL A 136 11.07 -8.92 11.64
N SER A 137 10.83 -9.13 10.34
CA SER A 137 10.20 -10.34 9.80
C SER A 137 10.86 -11.67 10.18
N PRO A 138 12.21 -11.81 10.31
CA PRO A 138 12.82 -13.05 10.77
C PRO A 138 12.43 -13.41 12.20
N LEU A 139 12.27 -12.41 13.07
CA LEU A 139 11.81 -12.61 14.45
C LEU A 139 10.32 -12.99 14.47
N LEU A 140 9.48 -12.33 13.67
CA LEU A 140 8.06 -12.70 13.54
C LEU A 140 7.89 -14.11 13.01
N ASN A 141 8.71 -14.53 12.04
CA ASN A 141 8.69 -15.90 11.53
C ASN A 141 9.07 -16.90 12.64
N ARG A 142 10.15 -16.65 13.39
CA ARG A 142 10.55 -17.50 14.53
C ARG A 142 9.48 -17.56 15.62
N LEU A 143 8.82 -16.44 15.92
CA LEU A 143 7.70 -16.41 16.86
C LEU A 143 6.59 -17.38 16.41
N VAL A 144 6.17 -17.26 15.15
CA VAL A 144 5.09 -18.09 14.59
C VAL A 144 5.49 -19.57 14.54
N ASP A 145 6.73 -19.88 14.19
CA ASP A 145 7.20 -21.26 14.09
C ASP A 145 7.27 -21.96 15.48
N ASN A 146 7.37 -21.20 16.56
CA ASN A 146 7.35 -21.72 17.95
C ASN A 146 5.95 -21.70 18.61
N LEU A 147 4.96 -21.05 18.00
CA LEU A 147 3.61 -21.01 18.55
C LEU A 147 2.75 -22.16 18.03
N SER A 148 2.00 -22.79 18.93
CA SER A 148 0.92 -23.70 18.52
C SER A 148 -0.15 -22.95 17.72
N LYS A 149 -0.87 -23.64 16.83
CA LYS A 149 -2.00 -23.07 16.08
C LYS A 149 -3.01 -22.34 16.98
N LYS A 150 -3.28 -22.90 18.16
CA LYS A 150 -4.19 -22.34 19.16
C LYS A 150 -3.65 -21.03 19.73
N ASN A 151 -2.38 -21.00 20.16
CA ASN A 151 -1.77 -19.81 20.73
C ASN A 151 -1.59 -18.70 19.69
N PHE A 152 -1.23 -19.05 18.45
CA PHE A 152 -1.15 -18.07 17.37
C PHE A 152 -2.53 -17.49 17.04
N LYS A 153 -3.60 -18.29 17.05
CA LYS A 153 -4.97 -17.78 16.91
C LYS A 153 -5.33 -16.80 18.02
N TYR A 154 -4.98 -17.10 19.28
CA TYR A 154 -5.25 -16.19 20.41
C TYR A 154 -4.45 -14.90 20.33
N LEU A 155 -3.17 -14.97 19.94
CA LEU A 155 -2.35 -13.80 19.69
C LEU A 155 -3.02 -12.89 18.65
N LEU A 156 -3.47 -13.44 17.52
CA LEU A 156 -4.16 -12.68 16.49
C LEU A 156 -5.48 -12.10 16.99
N LEU A 157 -6.32 -12.87 17.69
CA LEU A 157 -7.57 -12.35 18.24
C LEU A 157 -7.33 -11.21 19.22
N CYS A 158 -6.33 -11.32 20.09
CA CYS A 158 -5.93 -10.24 20.98
C CYS A 158 -5.51 -9.00 20.18
N CYS A 159 -4.67 -9.16 19.15
CA CYS A 159 -4.26 -8.05 18.29
C CYS A 159 -5.45 -7.41 17.56
N LEU A 160 -6.37 -8.21 17.02
CA LEU A 160 -7.56 -7.72 16.32
C LEU A 160 -8.45 -6.87 17.23
N VAL A 161 -8.66 -7.32 18.47
CA VAL A 161 -9.47 -6.58 19.47
C VAL A 161 -8.76 -5.31 19.91
N VAL A 162 -7.48 -5.40 20.29
CA VAL A 162 -6.73 -4.28 20.88
C VAL A 162 -6.37 -3.22 19.86
N PHE A 163 -5.95 -3.59 18.64
CA PHE A 163 -5.44 -2.61 17.68
C PHE A 163 -6.48 -2.18 16.66
N TYR A 164 -7.49 -3.00 16.34
CA TYR A 164 -8.52 -2.61 15.37
C TYR A 164 -9.87 -2.34 16.03
N GLY A 165 -10.30 -3.22 16.94
CA GLY A 165 -11.54 -3.04 17.70
C GLY A 165 -11.50 -1.78 18.56
N TRP A 166 -10.45 -1.62 19.37
CA TRP A 166 -10.27 -0.43 20.20
C TRP A 166 -10.05 0.83 19.36
N ALA A 167 -9.24 0.78 18.29
CA ALA A 167 -9.07 1.94 17.41
C ALA A 167 -10.40 2.40 16.82
N THR A 168 -11.19 1.48 16.27
CA THR A 168 -12.54 1.75 15.74
C THR A 168 -13.47 2.34 16.81
N PHE A 169 -13.43 1.79 18.02
CA PHE A 169 -14.19 2.35 19.15
C PHE A 169 -13.75 3.78 19.49
N ASN A 170 -12.44 4.05 19.53
CA ASN A 170 -11.93 5.40 19.79
C ASN A 170 -12.36 6.39 18.70
N TYR A 171 -12.37 5.97 17.43
CA TYR A 171 -12.85 6.81 16.32
C TYR A 171 -14.33 7.18 16.47
N ILE A 172 -15.17 6.22 16.86
CA ILE A 172 -16.62 6.42 17.07
C ILE A 172 -16.89 7.48 18.14
N PHE A 173 -16.19 7.39 19.27
CA PHE A 173 -16.40 8.30 20.41
C PHE A 173 -15.50 9.52 20.41
N ASN A 174 -14.69 9.70 19.34
CA ASN A 174 -13.68 10.75 19.24
C ASN A 174 -12.71 10.77 20.44
N PHE A 175 -12.36 9.59 20.94
CA PHE A 175 -11.37 9.44 22.00
C PHE A 175 -9.95 9.49 21.44
N ARG A 176 -8.99 9.82 22.30
CA ARG A 176 -7.56 9.78 21.93
C ARG A 176 -7.17 8.35 21.55
N GLN A 177 -6.50 8.23 20.41
CA GLN A 177 -5.99 6.95 19.95
C GLN A 177 -4.85 6.46 20.84
N PHE A 178 -4.86 5.16 21.12
CA PHE A 178 -3.78 4.50 21.84
C PHE A 178 -2.47 4.51 21.03
N VAL A 179 -2.56 4.29 19.71
CA VAL A 179 -1.46 4.46 18.76
C VAL A 179 -1.89 5.51 17.73
N PRO A 180 -1.40 6.76 17.80
CA PRO A 180 -1.87 7.86 16.96
C PRO A 180 -1.17 7.89 15.59
N ASP A 181 -1.21 6.78 14.85
CA ASP A 181 -0.57 6.66 13.53
C ASP A 181 -1.56 6.30 12.40
N PHE A 182 -2.86 6.22 12.70
CA PHE A 182 -3.94 5.87 11.77
C PHE A 182 -3.70 4.53 11.02
N GLY A 183 -2.94 3.62 11.64
CA GLY A 183 -2.53 2.34 11.07
C GLY A 183 -1.33 2.42 10.11
N GLY A 184 -0.66 3.57 10.00
CA GLY A 184 0.50 3.77 9.15
C GLY A 184 1.82 3.19 9.69
N GLY A 185 1.85 2.72 10.94
CA GLY A 185 3.08 2.30 11.61
C GLY A 185 3.39 0.80 11.62
N ILE A 186 4.53 0.49 12.24
CA ILE A 186 5.11 -0.86 12.27
C ILE A 186 4.25 -1.89 13.02
N ILE A 187 3.45 -1.44 13.99
CA ILE A 187 2.57 -2.31 14.77
C ILE A 187 1.51 -2.92 13.83
N ASN A 188 0.78 -2.08 13.10
CA ASN A 188 -0.21 -2.53 12.13
C ASN A 188 0.42 -3.42 11.06
N PHE A 189 1.59 -3.02 10.53
CA PHE A 189 2.31 -3.81 9.53
C PHE A 189 2.69 -5.21 10.05
N SER A 190 3.11 -5.31 11.31
CA SER A 190 3.43 -6.58 11.95
C SER A 190 2.20 -7.46 12.13
N ILE A 191 1.07 -6.89 12.55
CA ILE A 191 -0.19 -7.64 12.72
C ILE A 191 -0.71 -8.13 11.37
N LEU A 192 -0.75 -7.27 10.34
CA LEU A 192 -1.13 -7.65 8.98
C LEU A 192 -0.20 -8.75 8.42
N TYR A 193 1.11 -8.63 8.65
CA TYR A 193 2.07 -9.68 8.28
C TYR A 193 1.72 -11.02 8.95
N LEU A 194 1.41 -10.99 10.25
CA LEU A 194 1.00 -12.19 10.99
C LEU A 194 -0.35 -12.76 10.50
N ILE A 195 -1.33 -11.93 10.15
CA ILE A 195 -2.59 -12.38 9.54
C ILE A 195 -2.31 -13.11 8.23
N GLY A 196 -1.50 -12.51 7.34
CA GLY A 196 -1.10 -13.15 6.08
C GLY A 196 -0.38 -14.49 6.31
N ARG A 197 0.52 -14.54 7.30
CA ARG A 197 1.25 -15.75 7.69
C ARG A 197 0.31 -16.84 8.23
N TYR A 198 -0.69 -16.48 9.04
CA TYR A 198 -1.69 -17.41 9.54
C TYR A 198 -2.54 -18.01 8.42
N ILE A 199 -2.99 -17.17 7.46
CA ILE A 199 -3.75 -17.61 6.29
C ILE A 199 -2.94 -18.62 5.46
N ARG A 200 -1.61 -18.43 5.35
CA ARG A 200 -0.72 -19.36 4.64
C ARG A 200 -0.59 -20.70 5.35
N LEU A 201 -0.40 -20.70 6.67
CA LEU A 201 -0.10 -21.91 7.44
C LEU A 201 -1.33 -22.77 7.72
N TYR A 202 -2.46 -22.14 8.05
CA TYR A 202 -3.65 -22.87 8.52
C TYR A 202 -4.84 -22.78 7.60
N GLY A 203 -4.79 -21.89 6.60
CA GLY A 203 -5.91 -21.63 5.72
C GLY A 203 -7.07 -20.93 6.42
N ILE A 204 -8.00 -20.48 5.59
CA ILE A 204 -9.36 -20.06 5.96
C ILE A 204 -10.29 -20.85 5.03
N LYS A 205 -11.54 -21.08 5.43
CA LYS A 205 -12.55 -21.75 4.60
C LYS A 205 -12.51 -21.21 3.16
N GLY A 206 -12.43 -22.13 2.20
CA GLY A 206 -12.40 -21.79 0.79
C GLY A 206 -13.80 -21.40 0.32
N HIS A 207 -13.91 -20.20 -0.23
CA HIS A 207 -15.11 -19.73 -0.93
C HIS A 207 -14.72 -19.25 -2.33
N SER A 208 -15.73 -19.04 -3.19
CA SER A 208 -15.52 -18.57 -4.56
C SER A 208 -14.99 -17.13 -4.59
N PHE A 209 -14.36 -16.76 -5.71
CA PHE A 209 -13.96 -15.38 -5.97
C PHE A 209 -15.13 -14.41 -5.77
N PHE A 210 -16.30 -14.73 -6.33
CA PHE A 210 -17.50 -13.90 -6.25
C PHE A 210 -17.96 -13.69 -4.81
N PHE A 211 -17.95 -14.73 -3.97
CA PHE A 211 -18.29 -14.59 -2.55
C PHE A 211 -17.40 -13.57 -1.84
N TRP A 212 -16.09 -13.69 -2.00
CA TRP A 212 -15.16 -12.76 -1.36
C TRP A 212 -15.27 -11.34 -1.91
N MET A 213 -15.55 -11.18 -3.21
CA MET A 213 -15.84 -9.88 -3.80
C MET A 213 -17.15 -9.28 -3.28
N CYS A 214 -18.20 -10.08 -3.07
CA CYS A 214 -19.43 -9.62 -2.44
C CYS A 214 -19.20 -9.19 -0.98
N CYS A 215 -18.40 -9.93 -0.20
CA CYS A 215 -18.01 -9.51 1.15
C CYS A 215 -17.23 -8.20 1.13
N PHE A 216 -16.28 -8.05 0.19
CA PHE A 216 -15.50 -6.84 0.01
C PHE A 216 -16.37 -5.64 -0.36
N VAL A 217 -17.21 -5.76 -1.39
CA VAL A 217 -18.12 -4.68 -1.83
C VAL A 217 -19.14 -4.36 -0.75
N GLY A 218 -19.77 -5.38 -0.14
CA GLY A 218 -20.77 -5.21 0.90
C GLY A 218 -20.23 -4.52 2.15
N ASN A 219 -19.04 -4.91 2.62
CA ASN A 219 -18.40 -4.26 3.77
C ASN A 219 -17.88 -2.85 3.43
N THR A 220 -17.46 -2.61 2.18
CA THR A 220 -17.11 -1.26 1.70
C THR A 220 -18.33 -0.34 1.68
N ILE A 221 -19.46 -0.80 1.13
CA ILE A 221 -20.72 -0.03 1.14
C ILE A 221 -21.17 0.23 2.57
N LEU A 222 -21.10 -0.76 3.47
CA LEU A 222 -21.44 -0.59 4.88
C LEU A 222 -20.56 0.49 5.54
N MET A 223 -19.24 0.43 5.33
CA MET A 223 -18.29 1.41 5.85
C MET A 223 -18.62 2.83 5.38
N VAL A 224 -18.89 3.02 4.08
CA VAL A 224 -19.26 4.31 3.48
C VAL A 224 -20.58 4.83 4.04
N ILE A 225 -21.61 3.98 4.12
CA ILE A 225 -22.91 4.38 4.68
C ILE A 225 -22.74 4.85 6.13
N LEU A 226 -22.03 4.09 6.96
CA LEU A 226 -21.78 4.47 8.35
C LEU A 226 -21.01 5.79 8.44
N GLU A 227 -20.03 5.99 7.57
CA GLU A 227 -19.24 7.22 7.52
C GLU A 227 -20.08 8.45 7.12
N LEU A 228 -20.93 8.33 6.10
CA LEU A 228 -21.82 9.41 5.65
C LEU A 228 -22.91 9.72 6.68
N VAL A 229 -23.43 8.69 7.35
CA VAL A 229 -24.39 8.85 8.46
C VAL A 229 -23.72 9.59 9.63
N TYR A 230 -22.52 9.17 10.05
CA TYR A 230 -21.76 9.88 11.08
C TYR A 230 -21.46 11.32 10.69
N SER A 231 -21.04 11.54 9.45
CA SER A 231 -20.76 12.88 8.93
C SER A 231 -22.00 13.78 9.00
N SER A 232 -23.17 13.23 8.65
CA SER A 232 -24.45 13.95 8.69
C SER A 232 -24.91 14.25 10.11
N ILE A 233 -24.74 13.32 11.05
CA ILE A 233 -25.08 13.51 12.47
C ILE A 233 -24.19 14.58 13.11
N LEU A 234 -22.90 14.58 12.77
CA LEU A 234 -21.92 15.48 13.37
C LEU A 234 -21.77 16.81 12.62
N HIS A 235 -22.42 16.97 11.47
CA HIS A 235 -22.32 18.13 10.58
C HIS A 235 -20.89 18.45 10.13
N PHE A 236 -20.02 17.45 10.01
CA PHE A 236 -18.68 17.58 9.43
C PHE A 236 -18.28 16.29 8.70
N GLY A 237 -17.30 16.36 7.80
CA GLY A 237 -16.77 15.19 7.09
C GLY A 237 -16.03 14.23 8.01
N PHE A 238 -16.74 13.28 8.60
CA PHE A 238 -16.14 12.16 9.33
C PHE A 238 -15.49 11.24 8.29
N THR A 239 -14.22 10.91 8.47
CA THR A 239 -13.42 10.08 7.55
C THR A 239 -12.66 8.97 8.28
N SER A 240 -12.98 8.77 9.56
CA SER A 240 -12.16 7.95 10.43
C SER A 240 -12.33 6.45 10.20
N PHE A 241 -13.43 6.01 9.58
CA PHE A 241 -13.63 4.60 9.24
C PHE A 241 -12.76 4.15 8.06
N GLU A 242 -12.29 5.11 7.26
CA GLU A 242 -11.30 4.90 6.20
C GLU A 242 -9.84 4.82 6.73
N ASN A 243 -9.59 4.90 8.04
CA ASN A 243 -8.23 4.69 8.56
C ASN A 243 -7.77 3.22 8.46
N ILE A 244 -6.46 3.00 8.30
CA ILE A 244 -5.89 1.69 7.93
C ILE A 244 -6.04 0.66 9.07
N ASP A 245 -6.12 1.14 10.30
CA ASP A 245 -6.31 0.37 11.54
C ASP A 245 -7.78 0.18 11.93
N THR A 246 -8.74 0.46 11.04
CA THR A 246 -10.15 0.17 11.35
C THR A 246 -10.49 -1.28 11.05
N VAL A 247 -11.47 -1.81 11.78
CA VAL A 247 -11.99 -3.17 11.52
C VAL A 247 -12.50 -3.31 10.09
N PHE A 248 -13.04 -2.23 9.49
CA PHE A 248 -13.56 -2.23 8.13
C PHE A 248 -12.43 -2.38 7.10
N VAL A 249 -11.38 -1.56 7.18
CA VAL A 249 -10.27 -1.59 6.22
C VAL A 249 -9.48 -2.90 6.33
N VAL A 250 -9.26 -3.40 7.55
CA VAL A 250 -8.59 -4.69 7.76
C VAL A 250 -9.43 -5.84 7.22
N ALA A 251 -10.74 -5.89 7.51
CA ALA A 251 -11.63 -6.92 6.97
C ALA A 251 -11.66 -6.90 5.44
N ASN A 252 -11.80 -5.71 4.84
CA ASN A 252 -11.77 -5.54 3.39
C ASN A 252 -10.46 -6.01 2.76
N SER A 253 -9.32 -5.72 3.39
CA SER A 253 -8.02 -6.20 2.89
C SER A 253 -7.92 -7.73 2.90
N VAL A 254 -8.50 -8.40 3.91
CA VAL A 254 -8.57 -9.87 3.97
C VAL A 254 -9.53 -10.41 2.91
N PHE A 255 -10.70 -9.79 2.71
CA PHE A 255 -11.65 -10.21 1.67
C PHE A 255 -11.05 -10.10 0.27
N LEU A 256 -10.45 -8.96 -0.06
CA LEU A 256 -9.78 -8.73 -1.33
C LEU A 256 -8.63 -9.73 -1.53
N PHE A 257 -7.80 -9.94 -0.50
CA PHE A 257 -6.73 -10.93 -0.53
C PHE A 257 -7.27 -12.34 -0.82
N MET A 258 -8.35 -12.75 -0.13
CA MET A 258 -8.93 -14.08 -0.26
C MET A 258 -9.59 -14.31 -1.62
N ALA A 259 -10.14 -13.27 -2.25
CA ALA A 259 -10.67 -13.35 -3.62
C ALA A 259 -9.58 -13.81 -4.61
N PHE A 260 -8.37 -13.24 -4.52
CA PHE A 260 -7.27 -13.56 -5.43
C PHE A 260 -6.47 -14.79 -5.03
N LYS A 261 -6.48 -15.19 -3.76
CA LYS A 261 -5.69 -16.30 -3.22
C LYS A 261 -5.86 -17.61 -4.00
N ASN A 262 -7.09 -17.94 -4.37
CA ASN A 262 -7.43 -19.22 -5.02
C ASN A 262 -7.44 -19.13 -6.55
N LEU A 263 -7.17 -17.96 -7.14
CA LEU A 263 -7.05 -17.83 -8.59
C LEU A 263 -5.72 -18.45 -9.05
N SER A 264 -5.81 -19.36 -10.03
CA SER A 264 -4.65 -20.03 -10.62
C SER A 264 -4.55 -19.71 -12.10
N PHE A 265 -3.58 -18.89 -12.47
CA PHE A 265 -3.19 -18.65 -13.86
C PHE A 265 -1.73 -18.22 -13.91
N HIS A 266 -1.14 -18.25 -15.11
CA HIS A 266 0.19 -17.73 -15.36
C HIS A 266 0.16 -16.71 -16.49
N ASN A 267 0.74 -15.53 -16.26
CA ASN A 267 0.87 -14.50 -17.28
C ASN A 267 2.20 -13.75 -17.11
N TYR A 268 3.04 -13.81 -18.15
CA TYR A 268 4.35 -13.18 -18.17
C TYR A 268 4.28 -11.65 -18.03
N TYR A 269 3.37 -10.99 -18.76
CA TYR A 269 3.23 -9.54 -18.75
C TYR A 269 2.80 -9.01 -17.39
N ILE A 270 1.82 -9.66 -16.74
CA ILE A 270 1.41 -9.32 -15.37
C ILE A 270 2.59 -9.45 -14.41
N ASN A 271 3.32 -10.57 -14.48
CA ASN A 271 4.48 -10.80 -13.62
C ASN A 271 5.58 -9.75 -13.84
N LYS A 272 5.76 -9.30 -15.09
CA LYS A 272 6.73 -8.27 -15.47
C LYS A 272 6.30 -6.88 -14.98
N LEU A 273 5.06 -6.49 -15.23
CA LEU A 273 4.51 -5.19 -14.79
C LEU A 273 4.57 -5.05 -13.27
N ALA A 274 4.21 -6.10 -12.53
CA ALA A 274 4.27 -6.10 -11.07
C ALA A 274 5.67 -5.85 -10.48
N THR A 275 6.76 -6.01 -11.27
CA THR A 275 8.12 -5.69 -10.81
C THR A 275 8.39 -4.19 -10.66
N TYR A 276 7.52 -3.35 -11.19
CA TYR A 276 7.68 -1.89 -11.20
C TYR A 276 6.83 -1.18 -10.15
N CYS A 277 5.91 -1.88 -9.47
CA CYS A 277 4.96 -1.27 -8.51
C CYS A 277 5.65 -0.36 -7.48
N LEU A 278 6.83 -0.75 -6.95
CA LEU A 278 7.54 0.07 -5.99
C LEU A 278 8.03 1.41 -6.58
N ALA A 279 8.59 1.39 -7.79
CA ALA A 279 9.03 2.62 -8.44
C ALA A 279 7.83 3.52 -8.77
N VAL A 280 6.72 2.93 -9.23
CA VAL A 280 5.47 3.67 -9.48
C VAL A 280 5.01 4.41 -8.23
N TYR A 281 5.06 3.77 -7.06
CA TYR A 281 4.71 4.40 -5.78
C TYR A 281 5.50 5.68 -5.52
N ILE A 282 6.80 5.68 -5.79
CA ILE A 282 7.71 6.81 -5.54
C ILE A 282 7.51 7.92 -6.57
N ILE A 283 7.39 7.56 -7.84
CA ILE A 283 7.31 8.52 -8.95
C ILE A 283 5.99 9.28 -8.91
N HIS A 284 4.85 8.60 -8.71
CA HIS A 284 3.55 9.28 -8.84
C HIS A 284 3.23 10.23 -7.68
N PHE A 285 3.72 9.92 -6.46
CA PHE A 285 3.31 10.62 -5.25
C PHE A 285 4.52 11.17 -4.49
N ASN A 286 4.72 12.47 -4.64
CA ASN A 286 5.73 13.29 -3.97
C ASN A 286 5.35 14.77 -4.15
N ASN A 287 6.12 15.68 -3.54
CA ASN A 287 5.85 17.12 -3.56
C ASN A 287 5.94 17.79 -4.94
N VAL A 288 6.41 17.07 -5.96
CA VAL A 288 6.51 17.56 -7.35
C VAL A 288 5.43 16.92 -8.23
N SER A 289 5.33 15.60 -8.17
CA SER A 289 4.55 14.80 -9.11
C SER A 289 3.06 14.86 -8.81
N MET A 290 2.65 14.89 -7.54
CA MET A 290 1.23 15.00 -7.21
C MET A 290 0.65 16.35 -7.63
N PRO A 291 1.28 17.52 -7.33
CA PRO A 291 0.82 18.80 -7.87
C PRO A 291 0.81 18.85 -9.40
N PHE A 292 1.82 18.26 -10.07
CA PHE A 292 1.84 18.15 -11.53
C PHE A 292 0.62 17.38 -12.05
N LEU A 293 0.33 16.21 -11.50
CA LEU A 293 -0.83 15.39 -11.89
C LEU A 293 -2.15 16.11 -11.61
N THR A 294 -2.25 16.80 -10.47
CA THR A 294 -3.43 17.62 -10.12
C THR A 294 -3.72 18.67 -11.18
N ASN A 295 -2.69 19.40 -11.61
CA ASN A 295 -2.84 20.47 -12.60
C ASN A 295 -3.07 19.91 -14.01
N PHE A 296 -2.31 18.89 -14.41
CA PHE A 296 -2.37 18.29 -15.75
C PHE A 296 -3.75 17.70 -16.05
N PHE A 297 -4.36 17.02 -15.07
CA PHE A 297 -5.69 16.42 -15.21
C PHE A 297 -6.83 17.32 -14.70
N GLY A 298 -6.53 18.53 -14.21
CA GLY A 298 -7.54 19.44 -13.68
C GLY A 298 -8.34 18.86 -12.51
N LEU A 299 -7.71 18.06 -11.64
CA LEU A 299 -8.41 17.22 -10.65
C LEU A 299 -9.30 18.01 -9.69
N ARG A 300 -8.97 19.27 -9.41
CA ARG A 300 -9.73 20.15 -8.50
C ARG A 300 -11.04 20.67 -9.09
N ASN A 301 -11.21 20.58 -10.40
CA ASN A 301 -12.40 21.06 -11.12
C ASN A 301 -13.33 19.90 -11.52
N LEU A 302 -13.07 18.69 -11.01
CA LEU A 302 -13.87 17.51 -11.32
C LEU A 302 -15.10 17.45 -10.42
N HIS A 303 -16.25 17.22 -11.04
CA HIS A 303 -17.55 17.12 -10.39
C HIS A 303 -18.36 15.96 -10.97
N GLY A 304 -19.29 15.43 -10.18
CA GLY A 304 -20.22 14.36 -10.56
C GLY A 304 -19.51 13.14 -11.14
N ILE A 305 -20.06 12.62 -12.25
CA ILE A 305 -19.56 11.39 -12.89
C ILE A 305 -18.10 11.47 -13.37
N ASN A 306 -17.57 12.68 -13.59
CA ASN A 306 -16.18 12.85 -14.01
C ASN A 306 -15.19 12.40 -12.92
N ILE A 307 -15.58 12.47 -11.64
CA ILE A 307 -14.79 11.93 -10.53
C ILE A 307 -14.62 10.42 -10.73
N LEU A 308 -15.70 9.67 -11.00
CA LEU A 308 -15.65 8.23 -11.28
C LEU A 308 -14.73 7.92 -12.46
N TRP A 309 -14.91 8.61 -13.59
CA TRP A 309 -14.09 8.38 -14.78
C TRP A 309 -12.62 8.65 -14.55
N SER A 310 -12.30 9.71 -13.81
CA SER A 310 -10.92 10.06 -13.47
C SER A 310 -10.24 8.96 -12.65
N VAL A 311 -10.94 8.39 -11.65
CA VAL A 311 -10.41 7.31 -10.80
C VAL A 311 -10.28 5.99 -11.57
N LEU A 312 -11.11 5.74 -12.58
CA LEU A 312 -11.02 4.54 -13.42
C LEU A 312 -9.89 4.61 -14.45
N PHE A 313 -9.67 5.78 -15.09
CA PHE A 313 -8.78 5.88 -16.25
C PHE A 313 -7.43 6.54 -15.98
N ILE A 314 -7.32 7.48 -15.04
CA ILE A 314 -6.04 8.14 -14.75
C ILE A 314 -5.05 7.18 -14.09
N PRO A 315 -5.41 6.35 -13.08
CA PRO A 315 -4.45 5.46 -12.44
C PRO A 315 -3.73 4.49 -13.39
N PRO A 316 -4.39 3.81 -14.34
CA PRO A 316 -3.71 2.99 -15.33
C PRO A 316 -2.73 3.78 -16.21
N ILE A 317 -3.09 5.00 -16.63
CA ILE A 317 -2.22 5.86 -17.45
C ILE A 317 -0.97 6.25 -16.66
N VAL A 318 -1.15 6.76 -15.43
CA VAL A 318 -0.04 7.13 -14.55
C VAL A 318 0.85 5.93 -14.24
N TYR A 319 0.26 4.77 -13.97
CA TYR A 319 0.99 3.53 -13.75
C TYR A 319 1.89 3.18 -14.95
N LEU A 320 1.35 3.22 -16.17
CA LEU A 320 2.10 2.90 -17.39
C LEU A 320 3.23 3.92 -17.66
N VAL A 321 2.98 5.21 -17.47
CA VAL A 321 4.02 6.25 -17.62
C VAL A 321 5.16 6.02 -16.62
N CYS A 322 4.84 5.79 -15.34
CA CYS A 322 5.83 5.48 -14.32
C CYS A 322 6.60 4.18 -14.61
N VAL A 323 5.93 3.16 -15.16
CA VAL A 323 6.59 1.91 -15.63
C VAL A 323 7.60 2.20 -16.73
N VAL A 324 7.26 3.06 -17.70
CA VAL A 324 8.18 3.45 -18.78
C VAL A 324 9.40 4.18 -18.21
N ILE A 325 9.19 5.13 -17.29
CA ILE A 325 10.28 5.87 -16.62
C ILE A 325 11.23 4.90 -15.89
N GLU A 326 10.69 3.99 -15.08
CA GLU A 326 11.52 3.00 -14.37
C GLU A 326 12.20 2.02 -15.33
N TYR A 327 11.54 1.63 -16.42
CA TYR A 327 12.14 0.78 -17.43
C TYR A 327 13.35 1.45 -18.10
N MET A 328 13.24 2.73 -18.46
CA MET A 328 14.35 3.52 -18.99
C MET A 328 15.50 3.63 -17.98
N ARG A 329 15.19 3.91 -16.71
CA ARG A 329 16.20 3.95 -15.64
C ARG A 329 16.95 2.63 -15.54
N ARG A 330 16.26 1.48 -15.52
CA ARG A 330 16.89 0.16 -15.44
C ARG A 330 17.83 -0.10 -16.61
N ILE A 331 17.46 0.28 -17.84
CA ILE A 331 18.34 0.16 -19.02
C ILE A 331 19.65 0.94 -18.81
N MET A 332 19.56 2.15 -18.24
CA MET A 332 20.70 3.04 -18.07
C MET A 332 21.59 2.66 -16.87
N PHE A 333 20.99 2.28 -15.75
CA PHE A 333 21.68 2.19 -14.46
C PHE A 333 21.82 0.78 -13.88
N ASP A 334 21.09 -0.24 -14.36
CA ASP A 334 21.15 -1.59 -13.78
C ASP A 334 22.56 -2.18 -13.82
N ARG A 335 23.35 -1.90 -14.86
CA ARG A 335 24.74 -2.40 -14.96
C ARG A 335 25.61 -1.83 -13.84
N ILE A 336 25.50 -0.52 -13.59
CA ILE A 336 26.25 0.18 -12.56
C ILE A 336 25.81 -0.31 -11.18
N GLU A 337 24.51 -0.42 -10.94
CA GLU A 337 23.98 -0.93 -9.67
C GLU A 337 24.45 -2.36 -9.38
N ASN A 338 24.40 -3.26 -10.38
CA ASN A 338 24.88 -4.63 -10.20
C ASN A 338 26.38 -4.66 -9.89
N TYR A 339 27.19 -3.83 -10.55
CA TYR A 339 28.62 -3.74 -10.28
C TYR A 339 28.89 -3.28 -8.84
N ILE A 340 28.22 -2.22 -8.37
CA ILE A 340 28.34 -1.73 -6.99
C ILE A 340 27.89 -2.79 -5.99
N LEU A 341 26.77 -3.49 -6.28
CA LEU A 341 26.27 -4.58 -5.44
C LEU A 341 27.29 -5.69 -5.31
N ASP A 342 27.93 -6.09 -6.39
CA ASP A 342 28.88 -7.19 -6.38
C ASP A 342 30.13 -6.81 -5.55
N ILE A 343 30.60 -5.55 -5.61
CA ILE A 343 31.66 -5.04 -4.73
C ILE A 343 31.24 -5.09 -3.25
N ILE A 344 30.06 -4.58 -2.92
CA ILE A 344 29.55 -4.57 -1.53
C ILE A 344 29.44 -5.99 -0.99
N THR A 345 28.88 -6.90 -1.79
CA THR A 345 28.65 -8.29 -1.41
C THR A 345 29.98 -9.01 -1.13
N GLN A 346 30.99 -8.80 -1.98
CA GLN A 346 32.34 -9.35 -1.78
C GLN A 346 33.01 -8.79 -0.52
N LYS A 347 32.94 -7.47 -0.30
CA LYS A 347 33.61 -6.80 0.81
C LYS A 347 33.00 -7.16 2.18
N TRP A 348 31.69 -7.37 2.24
CA TRP A 348 30.97 -7.62 3.49
C TRP A 348 30.64 -9.11 3.74
N LYS A 349 31.09 -10.03 2.86
CA LYS A 349 30.78 -11.47 2.92
C LYS A 349 29.28 -11.73 3.15
N LEU A 350 28.43 -10.91 2.54
CA LEU A 350 26.98 -11.07 2.63
C LEU A 350 26.60 -12.23 1.69
N ASN A 351 26.08 -13.33 2.25
CA ASN A 351 25.58 -14.46 1.46
C ASN A 351 24.28 -14.14 0.72
#